data_AF-A0A924Q006-F1
#
_entry.id   AF-A0A924Q006-F1
#
_cell.length_a   1.000
_cell.length_b   1.000
_cell.length_c   1.000
_cell.angle_alpha   90.00
_cell.angle_beta   90.00
_cell.angle_gamma   90.00
#
_symmetry.space_group_name_H-M   'P 1'
#
loop_
_entity.id
_entity.type
_entity.pdbx_description
1 polymer ?
#
loop_
_entity_poly.entity_id
_entity_poly.type
_entity_poly.pdbx_seq_one_letter_code
_entity_poly.pdbx_strand_id
1 'polypeptide(L)'
;MTTKDRKSNVQQLPVAEQRMQLNQAAIDAAKKDLDQGAITPSYGPWREDIIKLLNDSLATELVCVLRYKRHHFTAQGLASPKISDEFLVHANEESSHADR
;
A
#
# COMPACT_ATOMS: atom_id res chain seq x y z
N MET A 1 -36.13 28.28 34.38
CA MET A 1 -35.18 27.28 33.86
C MET A 1 -35.21 27.37 32.34
N THR A 2 -34.29 28.15 31.77
CA THR A 2 -34.20 28.42 30.32
C THR A 2 -33.41 27.29 29.64
N THR A 3 -34.10 26.45 28.88
CA THR A 3 -33.48 25.46 28.00
C THR A 3 -32.79 26.20 26.85
N LYS A 4 -31.46 26.18 26.86
CA LYS A 4 -30.63 26.75 25.79
C LYS A 4 -30.75 25.86 24.57
N ASP A 5 -31.59 26.29 23.64
CA ASP A 5 -31.80 25.66 22.33
C ASP A 5 -30.49 25.73 21.53
N ARG A 6 -29.73 24.62 21.48
CA ARG A 6 -28.54 24.51 20.63
C ARG A 6 -29.02 24.34 19.19
N LYS A 7 -29.08 25.46 18.46
CA LYS A 7 -29.18 25.41 17.00
C LYS A 7 -27.91 24.72 16.47
N SER A 8 -28.04 23.47 16.02
CA SER A 8 -26.96 22.79 15.30
C SER A 8 -26.90 23.32 13.87
N ASN A 9 -25.78 23.90 13.48
CA ASN A 9 -25.55 24.40 12.12
C ASN A 9 -25.14 23.29 11.12
N VAL A 10 -25.55 22.04 11.37
CA VAL A 10 -25.16 20.90 10.53
C VAL A 10 -26.25 20.67 9.50
N GLN A 11 -25.93 20.93 8.23
CA GLN A 11 -26.79 20.63 7.10
C GLN A 11 -26.67 19.13 6.78
N GLN A 12 -27.74 18.39 7.07
CA GLN A 12 -27.76 16.94 6.85
C GLN A 12 -27.95 16.66 5.36
N LEU A 13 -26.91 16.11 4.73
CA LEU A 13 -26.93 15.73 3.32
C LEU A 13 -27.76 14.45 3.13
N PRO A 14 -28.38 14.25 1.95
CA PRO A 14 -29.11 13.02 1.66
C PRO A 14 -28.16 11.82 1.79
N VAL A 15 -28.42 10.98 2.78
CA VAL A 15 -27.73 9.69 2.93
C VAL A 15 -28.43 8.71 1.99
N ALA A 16 -27.69 8.08 1.08
CA ALA A 16 -28.24 7.05 0.20
C ALA A 16 -28.95 5.98 1.04
N GLU A 17 -30.20 5.64 0.71
CA GLU A 17 -31.03 4.66 1.43
C GLU A 17 -30.54 3.21 1.34
N GLN A 18 -29.35 2.98 0.77
CA GLN A 18 -28.76 1.66 0.71
C GLN A 18 -28.28 1.23 2.08
N ARG A 19 -29.10 0.39 2.73
CA ARG A 19 -28.65 -0.42 3.86
C ARG A 19 -27.47 -1.28 3.39
N MET A 20 -26.43 -1.36 4.23
CA MET A 20 -25.28 -2.24 3.99
C MET A 20 -25.76 -3.70 3.95
N GLN A 21 -25.96 -4.22 2.75
CA GLN A 21 -26.42 -5.59 2.49
C GLN A 21 -25.30 -6.40 1.86
N LEU A 22 -25.26 -7.69 2.18
CA LEU A 22 -24.29 -8.62 1.62
C LEU A 22 -24.58 -8.83 0.12
N ASN A 23 -23.57 -8.66 -0.73
CA ASN A 23 -23.68 -8.94 -2.16
C ASN A 23 -23.52 -10.44 -2.42
N GLN A 24 -24.63 -11.18 -2.30
CA GLN A 24 -24.66 -12.63 -2.46
C GLN A 24 -24.20 -13.07 -3.86
N ALA A 25 -24.53 -12.29 -4.91
CA ALA A 25 -24.11 -12.59 -6.28
C ALA A 25 -22.59 -12.50 -6.47
N ALA A 26 -21.93 -11.51 -5.86
CA ALA A 26 -20.48 -11.39 -5.91
C ALA A 26 -19.76 -12.54 -5.18
N ILE A 27 -20.33 -13.01 -4.07
CA ILE A 27 -19.80 -14.17 -3.33
C ILE A 27 -19.91 -15.45 -4.17
N ASP A 28 -21.05 -15.66 -4.82
CA ASP A 28 -21.25 -16.87 -5.63
C ASP A 28 -20.46 -16.83 -6.95
N ALA A 29 -20.18 -15.64 -7.49
CA ALA A 29 -19.26 -15.48 -8.60
C ALA A 29 -17.80 -15.76 -8.20
N ALA A 30 -17.34 -15.25 -7.06
CA ALA A 30 -15.98 -15.51 -6.54
C ALA A 30 -15.70 -17.01 -6.30
N LYS A 31 -16.72 -17.81 -5.99
CA LYS A 31 -16.58 -19.28 -5.82
C LYS A 31 -16.38 -20.04 -7.13
N LYS A 32 -16.87 -19.49 -8.26
CA LYS A 32 -16.91 -20.20 -9.55
C LYS A 32 -15.65 -19.97 -10.38
N ASP A 33 -14.94 -18.89 -10.15
CA ASP A 33 -13.81 -18.44 -10.98
C ASP A 33 -12.45 -18.80 -10.37
N LEU A 34 -12.31 -20.04 -9.87
CA LEU A 34 -11.08 -20.52 -9.24
C LEU A 34 -9.88 -20.53 -10.21
N ASP A 35 -10.14 -20.70 -11.50
CA ASP A 35 -9.13 -20.74 -12.57
C ASP A 35 -8.47 -19.38 -12.82
N GLN A 36 -9.17 -18.28 -12.49
CA GLN A 36 -8.64 -16.92 -12.60
C GLN A 36 -7.85 -16.49 -11.35
N GLY A 37 -7.72 -17.37 -10.34
CA GLY A 37 -7.09 -17.08 -9.06
C GLY A 37 -8.04 -16.38 -8.08
N ALA A 38 -7.50 -15.73 -7.04
CA ALA A 38 -8.29 -15.02 -6.02
C ALA A 38 -8.86 -13.69 -6.55
N ILE A 39 -9.54 -13.73 -7.71
CA ILE A 39 -10.19 -12.56 -8.30
C ILE A 39 -11.56 -12.41 -7.70
N THR A 40 -11.74 -11.37 -6.88
CA THR A 40 -13.08 -10.96 -6.47
C THR A 40 -13.70 -10.10 -7.57
N PRO A 41 -14.98 -10.31 -7.92
CA PRO A 41 -15.68 -9.49 -8.92
C PRO A 41 -15.74 -7.99 -8.59
N SER A 42 -15.28 -7.59 -7.40
CA SER A 42 -15.31 -6.22 -6.90
C SER A 42 -14.03 -5.44 -7.15
N TYR A 43 -13.04 -5.96 -7.91
CA TYR A 43 -11.91 -5.11 -8.26
C TYR A 43 -12.42 -3.88 -9.03
N GLY A 44 -12.19 -2.71 -8.44
CA GLY A 44 -12.54 -1.43 -9.05
C GLY A 44 -11.77 -1.20 -10.36
N PRO A 45 -12.09 -0.14 -11.11
CA PRO A 45 -11.52 0.11 -12.44
C PRO A 45 -9.99 0.33 -12.43
N TRP A 46 -9.39 0.49 -11.26
CA TRP A 46 -8.00 0.90 -11.05
C TRP A 46 -7.00 -0.25 -10.91
N ARG A 47 -7.39 -1.51 -11.14
CA ARG A 47 -6.53 -2.68 -10.92
C ARG A 47 -5.18 -2.56 -11.64
N GLU A 48 -5.19 -2.25 -12.93
CA GLU A 48 -3.96 -2.14 -13.74
C GLU A 48 -3.10 -0.96 -13.29
N ASP A 49 -3.72 0.17 -12.91
CA ASP A 49 -2.99 1.34 -12.42
C ASP A 49 -2.33 1.07 -11.06
N ILE A 50 -3.01 0.34 -10.17
CA ILE A 50 -2.46 -0.09 -8.88
C ILE A 50 -1.26 -1.04 -9.12
N ILE A 51 -1.41 -2.04 -9.99
CA ILE A 51 -0.32 -2.97 -10.32
C ILE A 51 0.88 -2.19 -10.87
N LYS A 52 0.64 -1.23 -11.78
CA LYS A 52 1.70 -0.40 -12.32
C LYS A 52 2.41 0.40 -11.21
N LEU A 53 1.64 1.08 -10.36
CA LEU A 53 2.20 1.91 -9.28
C LEU A 53 3.03 1.08 -8.30
N LEU A 54 2.55 -0.10 -7.92
CA LEU A 54 3.27 -1.01 -7.03
C LEU A 54 4.56 -1.53 -7.67
N ASN A 55 4.53 -1.88 -8.97
CA ASN A 55 5.74 -2.28 -9.69
C ASN A 55 6.75 -1.13 -9.81
N ASP A 56 6.31 0.10 -10.06
CA ASP A 56 7.19 1.27 -10.10
C ASP A 56 7.85 1.53 -8.72
N SER A 57 7.09 1.35 -7.64
CA SER A 57 7.61 1.42 -6.26
C SER A 57 8.63 0.32 -5.99
N LEU A 58 8.29 -0.95 -6.29
CA LEU A 58 9.17 -2.10 -6.11
C LEU A 58 10.48 -1.96 -6.88
N ALA A 59 10.42 -1.47 -8.13
CA ALA A 59 11.61 -1.22 -8.92
C ALA A 59 12.54 -0.19 -8.25
N THR A 60 11.97 0.83 -7.60
CA THR A 60 12.74 1.83 -6.85
C THR A 60 13.46 1.18 -5.67
N GLU A 61 12.78 0.33 -4.90
CA GLU A 61 13.38 -0.37 -3.76
C GLU A 61 14.53 -1.29 -4.19
N LEU A 62 14.34 -2.08 -5.25
CA LEU A 62 15.39 -2.96 -5.78
C LEU A 62 16.63 -2.18 -6.23
N VAL A 63 16.45 -1.03 -6.88
CA VAL A 63 17.56 -0.15 -7.25
C VAL A 63 18.25 0.41 -6.00
N CYS A 64 17.50 0.79 -4.96
CA CYS A 64 18.07 1.24 -3.70
C CYS A 64 18.89 0.14 -3.01
N VAL A 65 18.38 -1.10 -2.92
CA VAL A 65 19.14 -2.26 -2.41
C VAL A 65 20.47 -2.40 -3.12
N LEU A 66 20.47 -2.44 -4.46
CA LEU A 66 21.69 -2.59 -5.25
C LEU A 66 22.66 -1.42 -5.06
N ARG A 67 22.14 -0.19 -5.00
CA ARG A 67 22.94 1.02 -4.77
C ARG A 67 23.62 0.99 -3.41
N TYR A 68 22.89 0.69 -2.35
CA TYR A 68 23.42 0.63 -1.00
C TYR A 68 24.43 -0.52 -0.83
N LYS A 69 24.15 -1.71 -1.37
CA LYS A 69 25.14 -2.80 -1.39
C LYS A 69 26.41 -2.41 -2.13
N ARG A 70 26.30 -1.75 -3.29
CA ARG A 70 27.48 -1.24 -4.01
C ARG A 70 28.29 -0.31 -3.11
N HIS A 71 27.65 0.64 -2.45
CA HIS A 71 28.33 1.59 -1.57
C HIS A 71 28.96 0.93 -0.34
N HIS A 72 28.28 -0.04 0.28
CA HIS A 72 28.83 -0.85 1.35
C HIS A 72 30.16 -1.51 0.95
N PHE A 73 30.19 -2.22 -0.20
CA PHE A 73 31.41 -2.93 -0.65
C PHE A 73 32.51 -2.03 -1.22
N THR A 74 32.18 -0.81 -1.63
CA THR A 74 33.14 0.09 -2.32
C THR A 74 33.60 1.28 -1.47
N ALA A 75 33.05 1.48 -0.27
CA ALA A 75 33.46 2.55 0.62
C ALA A 75 34.92 2.38 1.09
N GLN A 76 35.74 3.41 0.90
CA GLN A 76 37.18 3.42 1.25
C GLN A 76 37.53 4.68 2.04
N GLY A 77 38.50 4.60 2.96
CA GLY A 77 38.94 5.74 3.80
C GLY A 77 38.79 5.51 5.31
N LEU A 78 39.32 6.44 6.12
CA LEU A 78 39.42 6.29 7.57
C LEU A 78 38.06 6.26 8.29
N ALA A 79 37.09 7.04 7.82
CA ALA A 79 35.71 7.08 8.35
C ALA A 79 34.80 6.01 7.74
N SER A 80 35.29 5.29 6.73
CA SER A 80 34.49 4.47 5.84
C SER A 80 33.95 3.17 6.44
N PRO A 81 34.53 2.55 7.49
CA PRO A 81 33.91 1.37 8.11
C PRO A 81 32.49 1.66 8.64
N LYS A 82 32.31 2.73 9.44
CA LYS A 82 30.99 3.07 10.00
C LYS A 82 29.97 3.44 8.93
N ILE A 83 30.41 4.15 7.87
CA ILE A 83 29.54 4.55 6.77
C ILE A 83 29.15 3.32 5.92
N SER A 84 30.09 2.39 5.71
CA SER A 84 29.84 1.13 5.04
C SER A 84 28.79 0.30 5.79
N ASP A 85 28.88 0.21 7.12
CA ASP A 85 27.90 -0.49 7.94
C ASP A 85 26.49 0.13 7.82
N GLU A 86 26.39 1.46 7.81
CA GLU A 86 25.11 2.16 7.62
C GLU A 86 24.50 1.87 6.23
N PHE A 87 25.31 1.80 5.17
CA PHE A 87 24.82 1.37 3.87
C PHE A 87 24.27 -0.06 3.88
N LEU A 88 24.85 -0.97 4.68
CA LEU A 88 24.30 -2.31 4.81
C LEU A 88 22.97 -2.32 5.55
N VAL A 89 22.80 -1.47 6.56
CA VAL A 89 21.51 -1.29 7.25
C VAL A 89 20.44 -0.87 6.25
N HIS A 90 20.67 0.20 5.49
CA HIS A 90 19.70 0.66 4.49
C HIS A 90 19.43 -0.40 3.41
N ALA A 91 20.45 -1.11 2.92
CA ALA A 91 20.24 -2.18 1.95
C ALA A 91 19.28 -3.27 2.47
N ASN A 92 19.29 -3.57 3.77
CA ASN A 92 18.40 -4.55 4.38
C ASN A 92 16.99 -4.00 4.62
N GLU A 93 16.86 -2.71 4.95
CA GLU A 93 15.57 -2.01 5.06
C GLU A 93 14.84 -2.02 3.70
N GLU A 94 15.51 -1.62 2.61
CA GLU A 94 14.91 -1.60 1.28
C GLU A 94 14.60 -3.01 0.76
N SER A 95 15.40 -4.02 1.14
CA SER A 95 15.08 -5.43 0.85
C SER A 95 13.79 -5.85 1.55
N SER A 96 13.60 -5.41 2.79
CA SER A 96 12.37 -5.68 3.54
C SER A 96 11.17 -4.93 2.98
N HIS A 97 11.36 -3.79 2.34
CA HIS A 97 10.31 -3.08 1.61
C HIS A 97 9.92 -3.83 0.33
N ALA A 98 10.91 -4.34 -0.42
CA ALA A 98 10.69 -5.07 -1.66
C ALA A 98 9.92 -6.41 -1.48
N ASP A 99 10.05 -7.04 -0.31
CA ASP A 99 9.39 -8.32 0.01
C ASP A 99 7.92 -8.19 0.49
N ARG A 100 7.37 -6.96 0.57
CA ARG A 100 6.01 -6.67 1.07
C ARG A 100 5.06 -6.24 -0.03
#